data_AF-A0A194Q6J4-F1
#
_entry.id   AF-A0A194Q6J4-F1
#
_cell.length_a   1.000
_cell.length_b   1.000
_cell.length_c   1.000
_cell.angle_alpha   90.00
_cell.angle_beta   90.00
_cell.angle_gamma   90.00
#
_symmetry.space_group_name_H-M   'P 1'
#
loop_
_entity.id
_entity.type
_entity.pdbx_description
1 polymer ?
#
loop_
_entity_poly.entity_id
_entity_poly.type
_entity_poly.pdbx_seq_one_letter_code
_entity_poly.pdbx_strand_id
1 'polypeptide(L)'
;MLGNEKSLIRDLKSWKFRNPPNYAELPINENPEYNVPVAVKDAVFSKVPTEPLTGKLHLVCVSEDAMKDILDLDPEVAETEEFVDMVAGKYLPEGGLTVCHRYGGYQFGYWADQLGDGRAHILGDYVNRKGESWQPQLKGSGETPYSRFGDGRAVLRSSIREMIASEACYYLGIPTTRAAALVVSDDHKVWRDKSYSGAARQERAAVVMRLAPAWYRLGSFEILLKRKEPHIMKQLADFVIKHHFPNIPSDDPDRYVKWYSEVAHTNLDMVATWQGVGFTHGVLNTDNVSVLGVTIDYGPYGFMQHYYEHYVPNTSDDAGRYAFNKQPEILVWNLEKFAEALEPILSDDEKQRIKDIKNTLANYVKNKINVTYMRKLGLSEVRDGDEKLVKDLLQMMQQTMADYTQTFRQLAELDVSQLSDVTSLESKWSLVKVSKASQWEKWVQKYCERLEQENVNEEVRRARMLKVNPLYIPNNWILQEAIADAEKNDFGKVRLLLKIFKNPYEVNEEAEKLGYSSQPPSWSYGIKLSCSS
;
A
#
# COMPACT_ATOMS: atom_id res chain seq x y z
N MET A 1 29.25 -16.65 -14.95
CA MET A 1 28.97 -16.18 -16.32
C MET A 1 28.41 -14.77 -16.21
N LEU A 2 29.17 -13.78 -16.67
CA LEU A 2 28.74 -12.38 -16.75
C LEU A 2 27.67 -12.30 -17.84
N GLY A 3 26.40 -12.39 -17.46
CA GLY A 3 25.27 -12.31 -18.38
C GLY A 3 24.94 -10.85 -18.68
N ASN A 4 24.97 -10.49 -19.96
CA ASN A 4 24.57 -9.20 -20.52
C ASN A 4 23.50 -8.47 -19.68
N GLU A 5 23.86 -7.33 -19.08
CA GLU A 5 22.87 -6.32 -18.71
C GLU A 5 22.14 -5.91 -20.00
N LYS A 6 20.96 -6.47 -20.25
CA LYS A 6 20.11 -5.98 -21.34
C LYS A 6 19.84 -4.50 -21.05
N SER A 7 20.16 -3.65 -22.02
CA SER A 7 19.84 -2.22 -22.02
C SER A 7 18.34 -2.02 -21.85
N LEU A 8 17.95 -0.87 -21.30
CA LEU A 8 16.54 -0.47 -21.24
C LEU A 8 15.92 -0.44 -22.63
N ILE A 9 14.65 -0.81 -22.70
CA ILE A 9 13.82 -0.81 -23.90
C ILE A 9 13.42 0.64 -24.20
N ARG A 10 13.76 1.10 -25.41
CA ARG A 10 13.47 2.47 -25.90
C ARG A 10 12.34 2.53 -26.92
N ASP A 11 11.90 1.38 -27.41
CA ASP A 11 10.77 1.26 -28.33
C ASP A 11 9.71 0.36 -27.70
N LEU A 12 8.56 0.94 -27.38
CA LEU A 12 7.45 0.23 -26.74
C LEU A 12 6.96 -0.96 -27.57
N LYS A 13 7.15 -0.98 -28.89
CA LYS A 13 6.80 -2.12 -29.75
C LYS A 13 7.62 -3.38 -29.46
N SER A 14 8.82 -3.20 -28.89
CA SER A 14 9.67 -4.31 -28.47
C SER A 14 9.37 -4.78 -27.04
N TRP A 15 8.54 -4.04 -26.30
CA TRP A 15 8.06 -4.42 -24.98
C TRP A 15 6.87 -5.36 -25.11
N LYS A 16 7.03 -6.60 -24.61
CA LYS A 16 6.08 -7.69 -24.82
C LYS A 16 5.80 -8.44 -23.54
N PHE A 17 4.56 -8.91 -23.40
CA PHE A 17 4.19 -9.82 -22.32
C PHE A 17 4.61 -11.25 -22.63
N ARG A 18 4.73 -12.06 -21.57
CA ARG A 18 4.76 -13.53 -21.69
C ARG A 18 3.47 -13.98 -22.38
N ASN A 19 3.61 -14.84 -23.38
CA ASN A 19 2.47 -15.41 -24.11
C ASN A 19 2.55 -16.96 -24.13
N PRO A 20 1.59 -17.68 -23.52
CA PRO A 20 0.51 -17.15 -22.71
C PRO A 20 1.01 -16.61 -21.35
N PRO A 21 0.33 -15.63 -20.72
CA PRO A 21 0.64 -15.25 -19.35
C PRO A 21 0.31 -16.39 -18.38
N ASN A 22 1.00 -16.47 -17.22
CA ASN A 22 0.82 -17.60 -16.31
C ASN A 22 -0.64 -17.79 -15.87
N TYR A 23 -1.36 -16.69 -15.60
CA TYR A 23 -2.76 -16.76 -15.16
C TYR A 23 -3.73 -17.37 -16.19
N ALA A 24 -3.30 -17.59 -17.44
CA ALA A 24 -4.07 -18.38 -18.40
C ALA A 24 -4.19 -19.88 -18.02
N GLU A 25 -3.40 -20.36 -17.05
CA GLU A 25 -3.57 -21.68 -16.44
C GLU A 25 -4.84 -21.77 -15.56
N LEU A 26 -5.42 -20.64 -15.16
CA LEU A 26 -6.59 -20.56 -14.29
C LEU A 26 -7.89 -20.45 -15.11
N PRO A 27 -9.05 -20.85 -14.55
CA PRO A 27 -10.33 -20.71 -15.23
C PRO A 27 -10.65 -19.26 -15.60
N ILE A 28 -10.85 -18.98 -16.89
CA ILE A 28 -11.22 -17.66 -17.44
C ILE A 28 -12.61 -17.75 -18.06
N ASN A 29 -13.51 -16.84 -17.67
CA ASN A 29 -14.73 -16.59 -18.41
C ASN A 29 -14.41 -15.79 -19.68
N GLU A 30 -14.43 -16.46 -20.83
CA GLU A 30 -14.03 -15.89 -22.14
C GLU A 30 -15.03 -14.89 -22.73
N ASN A 31 -16.32 -15.01 -22.39
CA ASN A 31 -17.39 -14.19 -22.97
C ASN A 31 -18.30 -13.63 -21.87
N PRO A 32 -17.79 -12.75 -21.00
CA PRO A 32 -18.59 -12.20 -19.93
C PRO A 32 -19.61 -11.17 -20.47
N GLU A 33 -20.83 -11.23 -19.97
CA GLU A 33 -21.74 -10.07 -20.00
C GLU A 33 -21.31 -9.11 -18.89
N TYR A 34 -21.14 -7.82 -19.21
CA TYR A 34 -20.64 -6.83 -18.24
C TYR A 34 -21.38 -5.49 -18.20
N ASN A 35 -22.35 -5.28 -19.11
CA ASN A 35 -23.20 -4.08 -19.09
C ASN A 35 -24.33 -4.17 -18.06
N VAL A 36 -24.38 -5.26 -17.29
CA VAL A 36 -25.35 -5.51 -16.21
C VAL A 36 -24.62 -6.19 -15.04
N PRO A 37 -25.10 -6.06 -13.80
CA PRO A 37 -24.52 -6.80 -12.68
C PRO A 37 -24.65 -8.32 -12.87
N VAL A 38 -23.53 -9.02 -12.95
CA VAL A 38 -23.49 -10.49 -13.15
C VAL A 38 -22.84 -11.19 -11.96
N ALA A 39 -23.50 -12.24 -11.46
CA ALA A 39 -22.89 -13.19 -10.52
C ALA A 39 -22.07 -14.22 -11.30
N VAL A 40 -20.78 -13.94 -11.50
CA VAL A 40 -19.84 -14.81 -12.21
C VAL A 40 -19.61 -16.08 -11.37
N LYS A 41 -19.55 -17.22 -12.04
CA LYS A 41 -19.32 -18.55 -11.45
C LYS A 41 -18.28 -19.31 -12.25
N ASP A 42 -17.69 -20.32 -11.62
CA ASP A 42 -16.80 -21.29 -12.27
C ASP A 42 -15.59 -20.65 -12.99
N ALA A 43 -15.15 -19.48 -12.52
CA ALA A 43 -14.05 -18.72 -13.08
C ALA A 43 -13.25 -17.99 -11.99
N VAL A 44 -11.95 -17.80 -12.21
CA VAL A 44 -11.09 -16.90 -11.41
C VAL A 44 -11.05 -15.52 -12.06
N PHE A 45 -10.99 -15.48 -13.39
CA PHE A 45 -10.92 -14.24 -14.15
C PHE A 45 -12.07 -14.15 -15.17
N SER A 46 -12.43 -12.94 -15.57
CA SER A 46 -13.19 -12.69 -16.79
C SER A 46 -12.33 -11.95 -17.80
N LYS A 47 -12.36 -12.35 -19.06
CA LYS A 47 -11.67 -11.68 -20.15
C LYS A 47 -12.51 -10.51 -20.64
N VAL A 48 -12.00 -9.29 -20.47
CA VAL A 48 -12.73 -8.05 -20.77
C VAL A 48 -11.75 -7.08 -21.42
N PRO A 49 -12.09 -6.45 -22.56
CA PRO A 49 -11.26 -5.39 -23.12
C PRO A 49 -11.32 -4.13 -22.27
N THR A 50 -10.26 -3.32 -22.31
CA THR A 50 -10.30 -1.98 -21.71
C THR A 50 -11.24 -1.07 -22.50
N GLU A 51 -11.82 -0.10 -21.80
CA GLU A 51 -12.49 1.05 -22.41
C GLU A 51 -11.59 2.27 -22.30
N PRO A 52 -11.02 2.77 -23.40
CA PRO A 52 -9.98 3.79 -23.31
C PRO A 52 -10.48 5.13 -22.76
N LEU A 53 -9.57 5.94 -22.20
CA LEU A 53 -9.86 7.36 -22.02
C LEU A 53 -10.05 8.03 -23.39
N THR A 54 -10.94 9.03 -23.43
CA THR A 54 -11.29 9.79 -24.63
C THR A 54 -10.80 11.23 -24.50
N GLY A 55 -10.75 11.96 -25.62
CA GLY A 55 -10.34 13.37 -25.62
C GLY A 55 -8.83 13.59 -25.51
N LYS A 56 -8.43 14.81 -25.12
CA LYS A 56 -7.03 15.20 -24.98
C LYS A 56 -6.42 14.57 -23.71
N LEU A 57 -5.41 13.73 -23.92
CA LEU A 57 -4.70 13.02 -22.87
C LEU A 57 -3.45 13.77 -22.42
N HIS A 58 -3.12 13.68 -21.13
CA HIS A 58 -1.90 14.21 -20.55
C HIS A 58 -1.23 13.18 -19.66
N LEU A 59 0.08 13.03 -19.80
CA LEU A 59 0.91 12.34 -18.83
C LEU A 59 1.09 13.24 -17.59
N VAL A 60 0.49 12.83 -16.47
CA VAL A 60 0.64 13.54 -15.20
C VAL A 60 2.06 13.33 -14.67
N CYS A 61 2.46 12.06 -14.51
CA CYS A 61 3.77 11.67 -14.00
C CYS A 61 4.08 10.19 -14.26
N VAL A 62 5.35 9.84 -14.08
CA VAL A 62 5.84 8.45 -14.02
C VAL A 62 6.73 8.23 -12.82
N SER A 63 6.84 6.98 -12.38
CA SER A 63 7.91 6.54 -11.49
C SER A 63 9.06 6.03 -12.33
N GLU A 64 10.17 6.76 -12.35
CA GLU A 64 11.35 6.35 -13.12
C GLU A 64 11.88 4.98 -12.70
N ASP A 65 11.88 4.67 -11.41
CA ASP A 65 12.41 3.40 -10.90
C ASP A 65 11.46 2.25 -11.25
N ALA A 66 10.14 2.46 -11.19
CA ALA A 66 9.20 1.45 -11.68
C ALA A 66 9.37 1.20 -13.19
N MET A 67 9.58 2.25 -13.98
CA MET A 67 9.86 2.12 -15.42
C MET A 67 11.15 1.35 -15.67
N LYS A 68 12.25 1.71 -15.02
CA LYS A 68 13.59 1.13 -15.25
C LYS A 68 13.81 -0.25 -14.64
N ASP A 69 13.28 -0.49 -13.44
CA ASP A 69 13.62 -1.66 -12.64
C ASP A 69 12.57 -2.77 -12.69
N ILE A 70 11.33 -2.43 -13.10
CA ILE A 70 10.23 -3.38 -13.22
C ILE A 70 9.82 -3.57 -14.67
N LEU A 71 9.66 -2.49 -15.44
CA LEU A 71 9.20 -2.57 -16.84
C LEU A 71 10.35 -2.61 -17.85
N ASP A 72 11.58 -2.40 -17.39
CA ASP A 72 12.80 -2.22 -18.20
C ASP A 72 12.65 -1.19 -19.32
N LEU A 73 11.79 -0.19 -19.15
CA LEU A 73 11.56 0.88 -20.09
C LEU A 73 12.48 2.07 -19.77
N ASP A 74 13.07 2.66 -20.81
CA ASP A 74 13.73 3.96 -20.70
C ASP A 74 12.66 5.02 -20.40
N PRO A 75 12.84 5.91 -19.39
CA PRO A 75 11.83 6.91 -19.05
C PRO A 75 11.40 7.79 -20.22
N GLU A 76 12.26 8.00 -21.22
CA GLU A 76 11.89 8.76 -22.43
C GLU A 76 10.72 8.11 -23.19
N VAL A 77 10.52 6.79 -23.07
CA VAL A 77 9.36 6.10 -23.66
C VAL A 77 8.05 6.66 -23.11
N ALA A 78 8.03 7.14 -21.87
CA ALA A 78 6.81 7.67 -21.26
C ALA A 78 6.23 8.89 -21.99
N GLU A 79 7.09 9.66 -22.66
CA GLU A 79 6.72 10.88 -23.37
C GLU A 79 6.19 10.59 -24.79
N THR A 80 6.20 9.33 -25.24
CA THR A 80 5.65 8.92 -26.54
C THR A 80 4.12 8.86 -26.49
N GLU A 81 3.48 9.19 -27.61
CA GLU A 81 2.02 9.04 -27.74
C GLU A 81 1.60 7.58 -27.57
N GLU A 82 2.41 6.63 -28.06
CA GLU A 82 2.17 5.20 -27.93
C GLU A 82 2.11 4.74 -26.47
N PHE A 83 2.99 5.25 -25.59
CA PHE A 83 2.95 4.90 -24.17
C PHE A 83 1.75 5.50 -23.46
N VAL A 84 1.46 6.79 -23.71
CA VAL A 84 0.28 7.46 -23.15
C VAL A 84 -1.00 6.75 -23.58
N ASP A 85 -1.09 6.33 -24.84
CA ASP A 85 -2.23 5.60 -25.39
C ASP A 85 -2.37 4.19 -24.80
N MET A 86 -1.26 3.48 -24.55
CA MET A 86 -1.27 2.20 -23.83
C MET A 86 -1.81 2.38 -22.40
N VAL A 87 -1.28 3.34 -21.65
CA VAL A 87 -1.72 3.60 -20.27
C VAL A 87 -3.18 4.08 -20.22
N ALA A 88 -3.62 4.83 -21.23
CA ALA A 88 -5.02 5.22 -21.39
C ALA A 88 -5.94 4.06 -21.80
N GLY A 89 -5.40 2.87 -22.04
CA GLY A 89 -6.14 1.66 -22.37
C GLY A 89 -6.55 1.54 -23.84
N LYS A 90 -5.94 2.30 -24.77
CA LYS A 90 -6.31 2.30 -26.20
C LYS A 90 -5.90 1.05 -26.96
N TYR A 91 -4.81 0.40 -26.55
CA TYR A 91 -4.36 -0.85 -27.15
C TYR A 91 -3.63 -1.72 -26.15
N LEU A 92 -3.52 -3.01 -26.48
CA LEU A 92 -2.84 -4.01 -25.69
C LEU A 92 -1.52 -4.40 -26.38
N PRO A 93 -0.36 -4.29 -25.71
CA PRO A 93 0.92 -4.77 -26.24
C PRO A 93 0.91 -6.26 -26.58
N GLU A 94 1.84 -6.67 -27.45
CA GLU A 94 1.95 -8.05 -27.93
C GLU A 94 2.10 -9.03 -26.76
N GLY A 95 1.37 -10.15 -26.85
CA GLY A 95 1.33 -11.20 -25.82
C GLY A 95 0.38 -10.90 -24.66
N GLY A 96 -0.23 -9.72 -24.59
CA GLY A 96 -1.18 -9.37 -23.54
C GLY A 96 -2.48 -10.20 -23.61
N LEU A 97 -3.09 -10.40 -22.45
CA LEU A 97 -4.41 -11.01 -22.29
C LEU A 97 -5.16 -10.26 -21.19
N THR A 98 -6.00 -9.31 -21.59
CA THR A 98 -6.70 -8.46 -20.63
C THR A 98 -7.74 -9.25 -19.83
N VAL A 99 -7.60 -9.25 -18.51
CA VAL A 99 -8.51 -9.93 -17.58
C VAL A 99 -8.83 -9.09 -16.35
N CYS A 100 -9.98 -9.36 -15.75
CA CYS A 100 -10.43 -8.77 -14.50
C CYS A 100 -10.64 -9.89 -13.47
N HIS A 101 -10.13 -9.71 -12.25
CA HIS A 101 -10.16 -10.74 -11.21
C HIS A 101 -11.52 -10.78 -10.51
N ARG A 102 -12.12 -11.97 -10.40
CA ARG A 102 -13.25 -12.25 -9.52
C ARG A 102 -12.76 -12.47 -8.09
N TYR A 103 -13.32 -11.74 -7.14
CA TYR A 103 -13.15 -11.99 -5.72
C TYR A 103 -14.41 -11.57 -4.97
N GLY A 104 -14.49 -11.92 -3.69
CA GLY A 104 -15.48 -11.41 -2.75
C GLY A 104 -14.75 -10.83 -1.55
N GLY A 105 -15.46 -10.53 -0.47
CA GLY A 105 -14.79 -10.04 0.73
C GLY A 105 -15.73 -9.75 1.88
N TYR A 106 -15.17 -9.73 3.08
CA TYR A 106 -15.80 -9.19 4.27
C TYR A 106 -15.51 -7.68 4.35
N GLN A 107 -16.51 -6.88 4.05
CA GLN A 107 -16.45 -5.43 4.16
C GLN A 107 -16.99 -4.99 5.51
N PHE A 108 -16.17 -4.28 6.29
CA PHE A 108 -16.50 -3.88 7.66
C PHE A 108 -16.95 -5.04 8.58
N GLY A 109 -16.44 -6.25 8.31
CA GLY A 109 -16.78 -7.46 9.06
C GLY A 109 -18.00 -8.24 8.55
N TYR A 110 -18.69 -7.74 7.53
CA TYR A 110 -19.85 -8.38 6.93
C TYR A 110 -19.53 -8.90 5.52
N TRP A 111 -20.02 -10.09 5.18
CA TRP A 111 -19.84 -10.65 3.85
C TRP A 111 -20.56 -9.78 2.80
N ALA A 112 -19.81 -9.26 1.82
CA ALA A 112 -20.32 -8.34 0.80
C ALA A 112 -20.68 -9.02 -0.53
N ASP A 113 -20.76 -10.36 -0.54
CA ASP A 113 -20.92 -11.17 -1.74
C ASP A 113 -19.82 -10.90 -2.79
N GLN A 114 -20.15 -11.06 -4.07
CA GLN A 114 -19.20 -10.91 -5.16
C GLN A 114 -18.82 -9.44 -5.34
N LEU A 115 -17.50 -9.22 -5.31
CA LEU A 115 -16.83 -7.99 -5.68
C LEU A 115 -16.12 -8.25 -7.02
N GLY A 116 -14.81 -8.05 -7.07
CA GLY A 116 -13.99 -8.20 -8.26
C GLY A 116 -13.37 -6.87 -8.70
N ASP A 117 -12.49 -6.96 -9.69
CA ASP A 117 -11.83 -5.79 -10.28
C ASP A 117 -12.84 -4.93 -11.06
N GLY A 118 -13.67 -4.15 -10.35
CA GLY A 118 -14.79 -3.40 -10.91
C GLY A 118 -14.44 -2.19 -11.77
N ARG A 119 -13.15 -1.90 -11.94
CA ARG A 119 -12.62 -0.78 -12.73
C ARG A 119 -11.13 -0.95 -13.02
N ALA A 120 -10.65 -2.20 -13.02
CA ALA A 120 -9.24 -2.48 -13.15
C ALA A 120 -9.03 -3.66 -14.08
N HIS A 121 -8.05 -3.55 -14.95
CA HIS A 121 -7.77 -4.55 -15.99
C HIS A 121 -6.31 -4.96 -15.89
N ILE A 122 -6.04 -6.24 -15.59
CA ILE A 122 -4.71 -6.83 -15.69
C ILE A 122 -4.41 -7.01 -17.18
N LEU A 123 -3.30 -6.46 -17.66
CA LEU A 123 -2.97 -6.46 -19.09
C LEU A 123 -2.26 -7.74 -19.54
N GLY A 124 -1.42 -8.29 -18.66
CA GLY A 124 -0.45 -9.31 -19.03
C GLY A 124 0.43 -9.71 -17.87
N ASP A 125 1.36 -10.63 -18.15
CA ASP A 125 2.43 -11.06 -17.26
C ASP A 125 3.76 -10.70 -17.91
N TYR A 126 4.40 -9.64 -17.42
CA TYR A 126 5.67 -9.13 -17.91
C TYR A 126 6.82 -9.77 -17.14
N VAL A 127 7.85 -10.24 -17.86
CA VAL A 127 9.07 -10.79 -17.26
C VAL A 127 10.19 -9.79 -17.48
N ASN A 128 10.66 -9.17 -16.41
CA ASN A 128 11.74 -8.21 -16.50
C ASN A 128 13.10 -8.90 -16.73
N ARG A 129 14.15 -8.11 -16.96
CA ARG A 129 15.52 -8.56 -17.19
C ARG A 129 16.16 -9.26 -15.98
N LYS A 130 15.56 -9.13 -14.79
CA LYS A 130 15.94 -9.87 -13.58
C LYS A 130 15.26 -11.24 -13.50
N GLY A 131 14.36 -11.56 -14.43
CA GLY A 131 13.58 -12.80 -14.44
C GLY A 131 12.36 -12.77 -13.51
N GLU A 132 11.99 -11.60 -12.99
CA GLU A 132 10.85 -11.43 -12.11
C GLU A 132 9.57 -11.23 -12.94
N SER A 133 8.48 -11.87 -12.52
CA SER A 133 7.15 -11.70 -13.12
C SER A 133 6.38 -10.57 -12.45
N TRP A 134 5.81 -9.68 -13.28
CA TRP A 134 5.01 -8.54 -12.86
C TRP A 134 3.74 -8.43 -13.70
N GLN A 135 2.63 -8.07 -13.06
CA GLN A 135 1.32 -7.89 -13.68
C GLN A 135 0.95 -6.39 -13.71
N PRO A 136 1.17 -5.69 -14.82
CA PRO A 136 0.61 -4.36 -15.03
C PRO A 136 -0.91 -4.39 -15.04
N GLN A 137 -1.51 -3.50 -14.24
CA GLN A 137 -2.94 -3.33 -14.12
C GLN A 137 -3.32 -1.86 -14.34
N LEU A 138 -4.26 -1.60 -15.25
CA LEU A 138 -4.79 -0.26 -15.46
C LEU A 138 -6.03 -0.05 -14.60
N LYS A 139 -6.01 0.88 -13.64
CA LYS A 139 -7.17 1.22 -12.80
C LYS A 139 -7.83 2.51 -13.30
N GLY A 140 -9.14 2.46 -13.54
CA GLY A 140 -9.94 3.50 -14.21
C GLY A 140 -10.20 3.24 -15.70
N SER A 141 -9.88 2.03 -16.18
CA SER A 141 -9.80 1.67 -17.59
C SER A 141 -11.08 1.03 -18.16
N GLY A 142 -12.25 1.23 -17.52
CA GLY A 142 -13.54 0.82 -18.06
C GLY A 142 -14.38 -0.08 -17.15
N GLU A 143 -15.63 -0.29 -17.56
CA GLU A 143 -16.54 -1.21 -16.90
C GLU A 143 -16.13 -2.67 -17.09
N THR A 144 -16.58 -3.52 -16.17
CA THR A 144 -16.29 -4.94 -16.06
C THR A 144 -17.51 -5.66 -15.48
N PRO A 145 -17.59 -7.00 -15.51
CA PRO A 145 -18.65 -7.75 -14.83
C PRO A 145 -18.74 -7.47 -13.32
N TYR A 146 -17.69 -6.87 -12.76
CA TYR A 146 -17.52 -6.61 -11.34
C TYR A 146 -17.78 -5.15 -10.97
N SER A 147 -18.12 -4.29 -11.94
CA SER A 147 -18.36 -2.86 -11.73
C SER A 147 -19.59 -2.58 -10.87
N ARG A 148 -20.50 -3.56 -10.75
CA ARG A 148 -21.77 -3.44 -10.02
C ARG A 148 -22.58 -2.26 -10.55
N PHE A 149 -22.59 -1.15 -9.81
CA PHE A 149 -23.28 0.10 -10.17
C PHE A 149 -22.31 1.26 -10.44
N GLY A 150 -21.00 0.99 -10.43
CA GLY A 150 -19.97 1.98 -10.75
C GLY A 150 -19.70 2.02 -12.25
N ASP A 151 -19.16 3.15 -12.71
CA ASP A 151 -18.90 3.46 -14.12
C ASP A 151 -17.56 2.93 -14.66
N GLY A 152 -16.86 2.08 -13.91
CA GLY A 152 -15.55 1.56 -14.33
C GLY A 152 -14.42 2.60 -14.35
N ARG A 153 -14.64 3.83 -13.87
CA ARG A 153 -13.64 4.93 -13.93
C ARG A 153 -13.01 5.26 -12.58
N ALA A 154 -11.83 5.87 -12.68
CA ALA A 154 -11.14 6.53 -11.57
C ALA A 154 -10.96 8.01 -11.93
N VAL A 155 -10.86 8.88 -10.92
CA VAL A 155 -10.65 10.32 -11.11
C VAL A 155 -9.21 10.73 -10.82
N LEU A 156 -8.81 11.90 -11.33
CA LEU A 156 -7.45 12.45 -11.17
C LEU A 156 -7.00 12.47 -9.70
N ARG A 157 -7.83 12.95 -8.78
CA ARG A 157 -7.46 13.08 -7.37
C ARG A 157 -7.17 11.74 -6.67
N SER A 158 -7.95 10.69 -6.93
CA SER A 158 -7.76 9.37 -6.33
C SER A 158 -6.53 8.71 -6.94
N SER A 159 -6.35 8.88 -8.25
CA SER A 159 -5.20 8.35 -8.98
C SER A 159 -3.87 8.99 -8.59
N ILE A 160 -3.84 10.31 -8.33
CA ILE A 160 -2.65 10.99 -7.77
C ILE A 160 -2.29 10.44 -6.38
N ARG A 161 -3.29 10.24 -5.51
CA ARG A 161 -3.07 9.70 -4.16
C ARG A 161 -2.51 8.28 -4.21
N GLU A 162 -3.03 7.44 -5.09
CA GLU A 162 -2.55 6.07 -5.26
C GLU A 162 -1.15 6.02 -5.87
N MET A 163 -0.89 6.83 -6.90
CA MET A 163 0.45 6.97 -7.50
C MET A 163 1.50 7.37 -6.46
N ILE A 164 1.25 8.45 -5.71
CA ILE A 164 2.22 8.97 -4.73
C ILE A 164 2.38 8.01 -3.55
N ALA A 165 1.30 7.46 -2.99
CA ALA A 165 1.42 6.58 -1.83
C ALA A 165 2.04 5.22 -2.16
N SER A 166 1.76 4.66 -3.33
CA SER A 166 2.42 3.40 -3.75
C SER A 166 3.94 3.57 -3.76
N GLU A 167 4.43 4.63 -4.38
CA GLU A 167 5.87 4.89 -4.47
C GLU A 167 6.47 5.34 -3.13
N ALA A 168 5.79 6.22 -2.39
CA ALA A 168 6.27 6.63 -1.07
C ALA A 168 6.34 5.45 -0.08
N CYS A 169 5.35 4.56 -0.07
CA CYS A 169 5.38 3.34 0.75
C CYS A 169 6.58 2.46 0.40
N TYR A 170 6.90 2.30 -0.89
CA TYR A 170 8.07 1.53 -1.33
C TYR A 170 9.37 2.09 -0.73
N TYR A 171 9.61 3.40 -0.84
CA TYR A 171 10.82 4.02 -0.30
C TYR A 171 10.83 4.15 1.23
N LEU A 172 9.66 4.13 1.88
CA LEU A 172 9.53 3.98 3.33
C LEU A 172 9.77 2.55 3.83
N GLY A 173 10.05 1.60 2.91
CA GLY A 173 10.28 0.20 3.24
C GLY A 173 9.02 -0.59 3.58
N ILE A 174 7.83 -0.08 3.24
CA ILE A 174 6.58 -0.82 3.32
C ILE A 174 6.46 -1.74 2.09
N PRO A 175 6.29 -3.06 2.25
CA PRO A 175 5.91 -3.94 1.15
C PRO A 175 4.63 -3.45 0.48
N THR A 176 4.67 -3.15 -0.82
CA THR A 176 3.56 -2.50 -1.52
C THR A 176 3.54 -2.77 -3.02
N THR A 177 2.37 -2.63 -3.64
CA THR A 177 2.25 -2.45 -5.08
C THR A 177 2.96 -1.18 -5.53
N ARG A 178 3.46 -1.18 -6.76
CA ARG A 178 4.13 -0.03 -7.37
C ARG A 178 3.20 0.68 -8.34
N ALA A 179 3.51 1.93 -8.68
CA ALA A 179 2.76 2.69 -9.68
C ALA A 179 3.72 3.28 -10.70
N ALA A 180 3.51 2.95 -11.99
CA ALA A 180 4.44 3.30 -13.05
C ALA A 180 4.09 4.61 -13.74
N ALA A 181 2.81 4.84 -14.05
CA ALA A 181 2.37 5.99 -14.82
C ALA A 181 0.94 6.41 -14.47
N LEU A 182 0.66 7.70 -14.63
CA LEU A 182 -0.66 8.28 -14.48
C LEU A 182 -1.02 9.16 -15.68
N VAL A 183 -2.10 8.81 -16.37
CA VAL A 183 -2.66 9.58 -17.50
C VAL A 183 -4.03 10.13 -17.12
N VAL A 184 -4.31 11.36 -17.55
CA VAL A 184 -5.60 12.04 -17.33
C VAL A 184 -6.17 12.56 -18.64
N SER A 185 -7.49 12.59 -18.75
CA SER A 185 -8.20 13.25 -19.85
C SER A 185 -8.72 14.63 -19.46
N ASP A 186 -8.62 15.61 -20.38
CA ASP A 186 -9.32 16.89 -20.26
C ASP A 186 -10.84 16.72 -20.41
N ASP A 187 -11.29 15.89 -21.35
CA ASP A 187 -12.68 15.87 -21.84
C ASP A 187 -13.52 14.77 -21.20
N HIS A 188 -12.91 13.64 -20.84
CA HIS A 188 -13.62 12.52 -20.21
C HIS A 188 -13.90 12.88 -18.74
N LYS A 189 -15.12 13.30 -18.45
CA LYS A 189 -15.59 13.63 -17.10
C LYS A 189 -16.51 12.55 -16.55
N VAL A 190 -16.43 12.31 -15.24
CA VAL A 190 -17.31 11.40 -14.51
C VAL A 190 -17.89 12.07 -13.28
N TRP A 191 -19.11 11.69 -12.90
CA TRP A 191 -19.78 12.24 -11.73
C TRP A 191 -19.26 11.57 -10.46
N ARG A 192 -18.85 12.38 -9.49
CA ARG A 192 -18.46 11.90 -8.16
C ARG A 192 -19.02 12.81 -7.10
N ASP A 193 -19.48 12.19 -6.02
CA ASP A 193 -19.71 12.86 -4.76
C ASP A 193 -18.52 12.58 -3.84
N LYS A 194 -17.65 13.57 -3.67
CA LYS A 194 -16.41 13.42 -2.90
C LYS A 194 -16.69 13.16 -1.40
N SER A 195 -17.79 13.68 -0.87
CA SER A 195 -18.11 13.65 0.56
C SER A 195 -19.33 12.79 0.91
N TYR A 196 -19.93 12.12 -0.08
CA TYR A 196 -21.22 11.43 0.06
C TYR A 196 -22.32 12.36 0.64
N SER A 197 -22.30 13.64 0.25
CA SER A 197 -23.23 14.67 0.72
C SER A 197 -24.48 14.83 -0.13
N GLY A 198 -24.62 14.07 -1.21
CA GLY A 198 -25.58 14.26 -2.29
C GLY A 198 -25.15 15.29 -3.34
N ALA A 199 -24.01 15.96 -3.17
CA ALA A 199 -23.54 17.03 -4.04
C ALA A 199 -22.50 16.51 -5.06
N ALA A 200 -22.97 15.75 -6.04
CA ALA A 200 -22.11 15.23 -7.11
C ALA A 200 -21.58 16.37 -7.99
N ARG A 201 -20.30 16.27 -8.39
CA ARG A 201 -19.65 17.14 -9.36
C ARG A 201 -18.95 16.32 -10.43
N GLN A 202 -18.75 16.93 -11.60
CA GLN A 202 -17.91 16.34 -12.64
C GLN A 202 -16.44 16.45 -12.24
N GLU A 203 -15.75 15.32 -12.27
CA GLU A 203 -14.30 15.21 -12.07
C GLU A 203 -13.67 14.58 -13.32
N ARG A 204 -12.39 14.88 -13.57
CA ARG A 204 -11.66 14.33 -14.72
C ARG A 204 -11.34 12.85 -14.50
N ALA A 205 -11.66 12.02 -15.50
CA ALA A 205 -11.26 10.63 -15.51
C ALA A 205 -9.75 10.50 -15.73
N ALA A 206 -9.14 9.57 -15.00
CA ALA A 206 -7.73 9.27 -15.07
C ALA A 206 -7.52 7.75 -14.99
N VAL A 207 -6.37 7.29 -15.49
CA VAL A 207 -5.92 5.91 -15.39
C VAL A 207 -4.54 5.88 -14.75
N VAL A 208 -4.41 5.09 -13.69
CA VAL A 208 -3.11 4.77 -13.08
C VAL A 208 -2.71 3.35 -13.48
N MET A 209 -1.49 3.21 -13.99
CA MET A 209 -0.87 1.92 -14.24
C MET A 209 -0.17 1.45 -12.97
N ARG A 210 -0.78 0.46 -12.32
CA ARG A 210 -0.27 -0.20 -11.11
C ARG A 210 0.52 -1.44 -11.50
N LEU A 211 1.49 -1.82 -10.66
CA LEU A 211 2.34 -2.98 -10.85
C LEU A 211 2.37 -3.81 -9.56
N ALA A 212 2.19 -5.12 -9.70
CA ALA A 212 2.34 -6.09 -8.62
C ALA A 212 2.93 -7.39 -9.17
N PRO A 213 3.61 -8.22 -8.35
CA PRO A 213 3.94 -9.58 -8.78
C PRO A 213 2.66 -10.38 -9.10
N ALA A 214 1.59 -10.16 -8.31
CA ALA A 214 0.23 -10.61 -8.61
C ALA A 214 -0.84 -9.86 -7.78
N TRP A 215 -2.10 -10.00 -8.20
CA TRP A 215 -3.27 -9.32 -7.62
C TRP A 215 -4.18 -10.23 -6.76
N TYR A 216 -3.62 -11.31 -6.19
CA TYR A 216 -4.38 -12.25 -5.36
C TYR A 216 -4.63 -11.73 -3.96
N ARG A 217 -5.89 -11.83 -3.50
CA ARG A 217 -6.39 -11.30 -2.24
C ARG A 217 -6.87 -12.44 -1.35
N LEU A 218 -7.03 -12.21 -0.05
CA LEU A 218 -7.71 -13.20 0.80
C LEU A 218 -9.14 -13.46 0.28
N GLY A 219 -9.82 -12.38 -0.13
CA GLY A 219 -11.13 -12.41 -0.78
C GLY A 219 -11.22 -13.24 -2.07
N SER A 220 -10.10 -13.53 -2.74
CA SER A 220 -10.05 -14.42 -3.91
C SER A 220 -10.40 -15.86 -3.55
N PHE A 221 -10.11 -16.28 -2.33
CA PHE A 221 -10.42 -17.63 -1.83
C PHE A 221 -11.79 -17.66 -1.14
N GLU A 222 -12.14 -16.58 -0.44
CA GLU A 222 -13.43 -16.48 0.26
C GLU A 222 -14.62 -16.60 -0.71
N ILE A 223 -14.54 -16.02 -1.91
CA ILE A 223 -15.61 -16.18 -2.91
C ILE A 223 -15.79 -17.63 -3.34
N LEU A 224 -14.70 -18.38 -3.49
CA LEU A 224 -14.73 -19.79 -3.91
C LEU A 224 -15.34 -20.67 -2.80
N LEU A 225 -15.05 -20.36 -1.53
CA LEU A 225 -15.74 -20.99 -0.40
C LEU A 225 -17.25 -20.71 -0.48
N LYS A 226 -17.64 -19.43 -0.62
CA LYS A 226 -19.05 -19.00 -0.60
C LYS A 226 -19.86 -19.52 -1.78
N ARG A 227 -19.19 -19.77 -2.91
CA ARG A 227 -19.78 -20.34 -4.13
C ARG A 227 -19.68 -21.87 -4.18
N LYS A 228 -19.04 -22.49 -3.19
CA LYS A 228 -18.85 -23.95 -3.07
C LYS A 228 -18.05 -24.52 -4.26
N GLU A 229 -16.96 -23.86 -4.61
CA GLU A 229 -16.08 -24.17 -5.74
C GLU A 229 -14.69 -24.70 -5.26
N PRO A 230 -14.60 -25.80 -4.48
CA PRO A 230 -13.34 -26.26 -3.88
C PRO A 230 -12.31 -26.72 -4.92
N HIS A 231 -12.75 -27.18 -6.09
CA HIS A 231 -11.86 -27.59 -7.18
C HIS A 231 -11.09 -26.39 -7.76
N ILE A 232 -11.77 -25.26 -8.00
CA ILE A 232 -11.14 -24.00 -8.43
C ILE A 232 -10.26 -23.44 -7.31
N MET A 233 -10.71 -23.54 -6.06
CA MET A 233 -9.91 -23.12 -4.90
C MET A 233 -8.57 -23.86 -4.83
N LYS A 234 -8.59 -25.18 -5.01
CA LYS A 234 -7.36 -25.98 -5.06
C LYS A 234 -6.47 -25.56 -6.22
N GLN A 235 -7.04 -25.39 -7.42
CA GLN A 235 -6.29 -24.95 -8.61
C GLN A 235 -5.65 -23.58 -8.39
N LEU A 236 -6.37 -22.63 -7.80
CA LEU A 236 -5.87 -21.30 -7.48
C LEU A 236 -4.76 -21.37 -6.41
N ALA A 237 -4.95 -22.14 -5.33
CA ALA A 237 -3.94 -22.27 -4.27
C ALA A 237 -2.65 -22.89 -4.82
N ASP A 238 -2.75 -24.00 -5.58
CA ASP A 238 -1.60 -24.66 -6.18
C ASP A 238 -0.87 -23.74 -7.18
N PHE A 239 -1.63 -23.00 -7.99
CA PHE A 239 -1.07 -22.00 -8.91
C PHE A 239 -0.32 -20.90 -8.16
N VAL A 240 -0.94 -20.32 -7.14
CA VAL A 240 -0.33 -19.22 -6.36
C VAL A 240 0.96 -19.70 -5.70
N ILE A 241 0.96 -20.89 -5.10
CA ILE A 241 2.16 -21.47 -4.47
C ILE A 241 3.27 -21.66 -5.52
N LYS A 242 2.95 -22.33 -6.64
CA LYS A 242 3.91 -22.63 -7.72
C LYS A 242 4.58 -21.38 -8.28
N HIS A 243 3.82 -20.31 -8.51
CA HIS A 243 4.32 -19.13 -9.23
C HIS A 243 4.79 -17.98 -8.33
N HIS A 244 4.33 -17.90 -7.09
CA HIS A 244 4.62 -16.77 -6.19
C HIS A 244 5.27 -17.17 -4.86
N PHE A 245 5.35 -18.47 -4.55
CA PHE A 245 6.03 -19.00 -3.37
C PHE A 245 7.03 -20.11 -3.76
N PRO A 246 8.04 -19.83 -4.61
CA PRO A 246 8.93 -20.85 -5.16
C PRO A 246 9.78 -21.58 -4.11
N ASN A 247 9.89 -21.03 -2.90
CA ASN A 247 10.56 -21.67 -1.77
C ASN A 247 9.73 -22.82 -1.15
N ILE A 248 8.48 -23.02 -1.59
CA ILE A 248 7.59 -24.09 -1.16
C ILE A 248 7.41 -25.06 -2.34
N PRO A 249 8.07 -26.24 -2.33
CA PRO A 249 7.94 -27.21 -3.40
C PRO A 249 6.49 -27.66 -3.59
N SER A 250 6.05 -27.84 -4.85
CA SER A 250 4.67 -28.23 -5.14
C SER A 250 4.31 -29.65 -4.67
N ASP A 251 5.31 -30.52 -4.51
CA ASP A 251 5.19 -31.88 -3.99
C ASP A 251 5.37 -31.97 -2.47
N ASP A 252 5.61 -30.85 -1.79
CA ASP A 252 5.72 -30.79 -0.34
C ASP A 252 4.36 -31.16 0.30
N PRO A 253 4.30 -32.17 1.18
CA PRO A 253 3.06 -32.56 1.85
C PRO A 253 2.51 -31.44 2.76
N ASP A 254 3.35 -30.50 3.19
CA ASP A 254 2.99 -29.41 4.09
C ASP A 254 2.77 -28.08 3.34
N ARG A 255 2.70 -28.09 2.00
CA ARG A 255 2.72 -26.85 1.20
C ARG A 255 1.66 -25.84 1.60
N TYR A 256 0.44 -26.27 1.92
CA TYR A 256 -0.64 -25.34 2.30
C TYR A 256 -0.43 -24.75 3.70
N VAL A 257 0.10 -25.53 4.64
CA VAL A 257 0.45 -25.05 5.99
C VAL A 257 1.59 -24.04 5.93
N LYS A 258 2.65 -24.36 5.16
CA LYS A 258 3.79 -23.46 4.93
C LYS A 258 3.35 -22.18 4.22
N TRP A 259 2.50 -22.30 3.21
CA TRP A 259 1.96 -21.16 2.48
C TRP A 259 1.10 -20.27 3.38
N TYR A 260 0.16 -20.83 4.15
CA TYR A 260 -0.61 -20.07 5.13
C TYR A 260 0.30 -19.32 6.11
N SER A 261 1.32 -20.01 6.63
CA SER A 261 2.32 -19.41 7.53
C SER A 261 3.00 -18.21 6.87
N GLU A 262 3.50 -18.35 5.64
CA GLU A 262 4.17 -17.26 4.93
C GLU A 262 3.21 -16.07 4.69
N VAL A 263 1.99 -16.32 4.22
CA VAL A 263 0.96 -15.30 3.99
C VAL A 263 0.64 -14.55 5.29
N ALA A 264 0.51 -15.27 6.40
CA ALA A 264 0.21 -14.68 7.71
C ALA A 264 1.37 -13.80 8.20
N HIS A 265 2.58 -14.33 8.27
CA HIS A 265 3.72 -13.61 8.85
C HIS A 265 4.15 -12.42 7.99
N THR A 266 4.10 -12.51 6.65
CA THR A 266 4.42 -11.37 5.77
C THR A 266 3.40 -10.23 5.91
N ASN A 267 2.10 -10.53 6.01
CA ASN A 267 1.08 -9.51 6.28
C ASN A 267 1.24 -8.89 7.68
N LEU A 268 1.63 -9.67 8.70
CA LEU A 268 1.86 -9.16 10.05
C LEU A 268 3.16 -8.33 10.15
N ASP A 269 4.18 -8.68 9.38
CA ASP A 269 5.38 -7.86 9.25
C ASP A 269 5.06 -6.52 8.57
N MET A 270 4.28 -6.55 7.48
CA MET A 270 3.81 -5.35 6.79
C MET A 270 3.02 -4.42 7.72
N VAL A 271 2.02 -4.93 8.47
CA VAL A 271 1.25 -4.08 9.38
C VAL A 271 2.11 -3.55 10.52
N ALA A 272 3.13 -4.29 10.98
CA ALA A 272 4.07 -3.76 11.96
C ALA A 272 4.90 -2.58 11.41
N THR A 273 5.26 -2.60 10.12
CA THR A 273 5.87 -1.44 9.45
C THR A 273 4.89 -0.27 9.36
N TRP A 274 3.61 -0.51 9.03
CA TRP A 274 2.57 0.53 9.02
C TRP A 274 2.48 1.24 10.38
N GLN A 275 2.49 0.47 11.47
CA GLN A 275 2.49 1.01 12.82
C GLN A 275 3.72 1.90 13.09
N GLY A 276 4.89 1.56 12.57
CA GLY A 276 6.12 2.34 12.77
C GLY A 276 6.20 3.65 12.00
N VAL A 277 5.48 3.78 10.89
CA VAL A 277 5.46 5.03 10.09
C VAL A 277 4.15 5.80 10.23
N GLY A 278 3.26 5.37 11.12
CA GLY A 278 1.98 6.04 11.35
C GLY A 278 1.00 5.92 10.17
N PHE A 279 1.11 4.87 9.35
CA PHE A 279 0.21 4.64 8.22
C PHE A 279 -1.08 3.94 8.67
N THR A 280 -2.22 4.49 8.26
CA THR A 280 -3.55 3.88 8.42
C THR A 280 -4.17 3.64 7.05
N HIS A 281 -4.48 2.38 6.72
CA HIS A 281 -5.04 1.97 5.44
C HIS A 281 -6.47 2.52 5.20
N GLY A 282 -7.28 2.57 6.26
CA GLY A 282 -8.64 3.13 6.24
C GLY A 282 -9.74 2.20 5.71
N VAL A 283 -9.42 1.18 4.92
CA VAL A 283 -10.38 0.17 4.42
C VAL A 283 -9.74 -1.22 4.40
N LEU A 284 -9.57 -1.83 5.57
CA LEU A 284 -8.82 -3.08 5.71
C LEU A 284 -9.73 -4.31 5.66
N ASN A 285 -10.58 -4.34 4.61
CA ASN A 285 -11.42 -5.48 4.26
C ASN A 285 -10.56 -6.65 3.76
N THR A 286 -11.09 -7.88 3.77
CA THR A 286 -10.36 -9.07 3.30
C THR A 286 -10.08 -9.04 1.78
N ASP A 287 -10.87 -8.30 1.00
CA ASP A 287 -10.59 -8.02 -0.42
C ASP A 287 -9.44 -7.03 -0.64
N ASN A 288 -9.01 -6.31 0.39
CA ASN A 288 -7.86 -5.38 0.33
C ASN A 288 -6.62 -5.91 1.05
N VAL A 289 -6.57 -7.21 1.36
CA VAL A 289 -5.38 -7.86 1.92
C VAL A 289 -4.79 -8.80 0.88
N SER A 290 -3.54 -8.52 0.49
CA SER A 290 -2.82 -9.33 -0.49
C SER A 290 -2.36 -10.65 0.12
N VAL A 291 -2.46 -11.71 -0.67
CA VAL A 291 -1.85 -13.01 -0.33
C VAL A 291 -0.32 -12.90 -0.31
N LEU A 292 0.27 -11.96 -1.05
CA LEU A 292 1.72 -11.77 -1.13
C LEU A 292 2.27 -10.85 -0.03
N GLY A 293 1.44 -10.40 0.93
CA GLY A 293 1.90 -9.55 2.03
C GLY A 293 2.34 -8.15 1.59
N VAL A 294 1.73 -7.61 0.52
CA VAL A 294 1.96 -6.25 0.03
C VAL A 294 0.73 -5.37 0.24
N THR A 295 0.97 -4.07 0.47
CA THR A 295 -0.06 -3.04 0.59
C THR A 295 -0.71 -2.84 -0.78
N ILE A 296 -2.04 -2.87 -0.84
CA ILE A 296 -2.83 -2.73 -2.08
C ILE A 296 -4.00 -1.78 -1.87
N ASP A 297 -4.55 -1.23 -2.96
CA ASP A 297 -5.81 -0.46 -2.98
C ASP A 297 -5.83 0.77 -2.05
N TYR A 298 -4.97 1.73 -2.38
CA TYR A 298 -4.90 3.06 -1.75
C TYR A 298 -6.16 3.89 -1.98
N GLY A 299 -7.13 3.75 -1.09
CA GLY A 299 -8.35 4.56 -1.04
C GLY A 299 -8.25 5.71 -0.02
N PRO A 300 -9.02 5.65 1.08
CA PRO A 300 -8.99 6.69 2.10
C PRO A 300 -7.93 6.40 3.18
N TYR A 301 -6.67 6.25 2.76
CA TYR A 301 -5.56 6.08 3.68
C TYR A 301 -5.17 7.40 4.35
N GLY A 302 -4.30 7.33 5.36
CA GLY A 302 -3.66 8.51 5.92
C GLY A 302 -2.37 8.18 6.65
N PHE A 303 -1.37 9.03 6.50
CA PHE A 303 -0.25 9.08 7.42
C PHE A 303 -0.60 10.04 8.56
N MET A 304 -0.39 9.59 9.78
CA MET A 304 -0.74 10.31 10.98
C MET A 304 0.15 11.55 11.14
N GLN A 305 -0.49 12.71 11.33
CA GLN A 305 0.19 13.98 11.63
C GLN A 305 0.47 14.05 13.13
N HIS A 306 -0.48 14.56 13.93
CA HIS A 306 -0.40 14.43 15.39
C HIS A 306 -0.69 12.99 15.81
N TYR A 307 0.01 12.50 16.82
CA TYR A 307 -0.27 11.17 17.32
C TYR A 307 -1.65 11.09 17.98
N TYR A 308 -2.48 10.19 17.46
CA TYR A 308 -3.77 9.83 18.02
C TYR A 308 -4.00 8.33 17.78
N GLU A 309 -4.07 7.56 18.85
CA GLU A 309 -4.14 6.09 18.76
C GLU A 309 -5.39 5.61 18.00
N HIS A 310 -6.49 6.37 18.07
CA HIS A 310 -7.75 6.08 17.39
C HIS A 310 -7.90 6.85 16.06
N TYR A 311 -6.79 7.20 15.40
CA TYR A 311 -6.83 7.91 14.12
C TYR A 311 -7.56 7.11 13.03
N VAL A 312 -8.57 7.75 12.42
CA VAL A 312 -9.39 7.20 11.33
C VAL A 312 -9.36 8.18 10.14
N PRO A 313 -8.64 7.85 9.04
CA PRO A 313 -8.59 8.70 7.85
C PRO A 313 -9.85 8.58 6.98
N ASN A 314 -10.60 7.49 7.11
CA ASN A 314 -11.78 7.19 6.30
C ASN A 314 -13.04 7.87 6.84
N THR A 315 -13.69 8.72 6.03
CA THR A 315 -14.95 9.38 6.38
C THR A 315 -16.11 8.41 6.57
N SER A 316 -16.03 7.19 6.03
CA SER A 316 -17.10 6.19 6.08
C SER A 316 -16.91 5.17 7.21
N ASP A 317 -15.86 5.29 8.02
CA ASP A 317 -15.58 4.41 9.16
C ASP A 317 -15.94 5.09 10.49
N ASP A 318 -17.22 5.38 10.69
CA ASP A 318 -17.70 6.08 11.89
C ASP A 318 -17.45 5.28 13.18
N ALA A 319 -17.42 3.95 13.08
CA ALA A 319 -17.14 3.06 14.20
C ALA A 319 -15.65 2.91 14.52
N GLY A 320 -14.76 3.43 13.67
CA GLY A 320 -13.32 3.30 13.81
C GLY A 320 -12.83 1.85 13.76
N ARG A 321 -13.49 1.00 12.96
CA ARG A 321 -13.11 -0.42 12.80
C ARG A 321 -11.67 -0.53 12.28
N TYR A 322 -11.27 0.38 11.40
CA TYR A 322 -9.97 0.42 10.75
C TYR A 322 -9.09 1.55 11.30
N ALA A 323 -9.34 2.00 12.53
CA ALA A 323 -8.49 2.96 13.22
C ALA A 323 -7.04 2.44 13.33
N PHE A 324 -6.10 3.37 13.47
CA PHE A 324 -4.66 3.07 13.53
C PHE A 324 -4.31 1.92 14.48
N ASN A 325 -4.78 1.98 15.74
CA ASN A 325 -4.53 0.96 16.76
C ASN A 325 -5.24 -0.38 16.50
N LYS A 326 -6.26 -0.42 15.62
CA LYS A 326 -7.03 -1.62 15.29
C LYS A 326 -6.43 -2.44 14.16
N GLN A 327 -5.57 -1.85 13.32
CA GLN A 327 -5.04 -2.54 12.13
C GLN A 327 -4.38 -3.90 12.44
N PRO A 328 -3.56 -4.08 13.51
CA PRO A 328 -2.98 -5.39 13.82
C PRO A 328 -4.03 -6.45 14.16
N GLU A 329 -5.02 -6.09 14.99
CA GLU A 329 -6.13 -6.98 15.38
C GLU A 329 -6.99 -7.37 14.17
N ILE A 330 -7.29 -6.39 13.31
CA ILE A 330 -8.04 -6.62 12.07
C ILE A 330 -7.28 -7.52 11.10
N LEU A 331 -5.96 -7.39 10.96
CA LEU A 331 -5.17 -8.28 10.12
C LEU A 331 -5.21 -9.72 10.62
N VAL A 332 -5.09 -9.92 11.94
CA VAL A 332 -5.24 -11.26 12.54
C VAL A 332 -6.62 -11.82 12.18
N TRP A 333 -7.70 -11.05 12.40
CA TRP A 333 -9.06 -11.47 12.03
C TRP A 333 -9.20 -11.81 10.54
N ASN A 334 -8.62 -11.00 9.65
CA ASN A 334 -8.63 -11.26 8.20
C ASN A 334 -7.90 -12.59 7.87
N LEU A 335 -6.79 -12.88 8.54
CA LEU A 335 -6.04 -14.14 8.40
C LEU A 335 -6.79 -15.35 8.99
N GLU A 336 -7.67 -15.14 9.97
CA GLU A 336 -8.60 -16.17 10.43
C GLU A 336 -9.63 -16.50 9.34
N LYS A 337 -10.19 -15.49 8.66
CA LYS A 337 -11.11 -15.68 7.53
C LYS A 337 -10.47 -16.35 6.33
N PHE A 338 -9.21 -16.04 6.08
CA PHE A 338 -8.45 -16.76 5.06
C PHE A 338 -8.26 -18.24 5.41
N ALA A 339 -7.94 -18.59 6.67
CA ALA A 339 -7.86 -19.98 7.09
C ALA A 339 -9.21 -20.72 6.94
N GLU A 340 -10.32 -20.07 7.35
CA GLU A 340 -11.68 -20.60 7.14
C GLU A 340 -11.97 -20.85 5.65
N ALA A 341 -11.53 -19.94 4.77
CA ALA A 341 -11.73 -20.06 3.32
C ALA A 341 -11.05 -21.31 2.75
N LEU A 342 -9.87 -21.69 3.26
CA LEU A 342 -9.09 -22.82 2.76
C LEU A 342 -9.57 -24.19 3.27
N GLU A 343 -10.39 -24.26 4.32
CA GLU A 343 -10.83 -25.52 4.94
C GLU A 343 -11.29 -26.61 3.96
N PRO A 344 -12.02 -26.33 2.87
CA PRO A 344 -12.49 -27.36 1.95
C PRO A 344 -11.40 -28.14 1.20
N ILE A 345 -10.18 -27.61 1.14
CA ILE A 345 -9.05 -28.24 0.42
C ILE A 345 -7.99 -28.81 1.36
N LEU A 346 -8.16 -28.66 2.68
CA LEU A 346 -7.21 -29.08 3.70
C LEU A 346 -7.61 -30.41 4.34
N SER A 347 -6.61 -31.23 4.65
CA SER A 347 -6.75 -32.38 5.55
C SER A 347 -6.96 -31.94 7.00
N ASP A 348 -7.41 -32.85 7.87
CA ASP A 348 -7.65 -32.51 9.28
C ASP A 348 -6.35 -32.21 10.05
N ASP A 349 -5.23 -32.83 9.68
CA ASP A 349 -3.91 -32.50 10.22
C ASP A 349 -3.49 -31.07 9.86
N GLU A 350 -3.63 -30.68 8.58
CA GLU A 350 -3.30 -29.33 8.11
C GLU A 350 -4.17 -28.27 8.80
N LYS A 351 -5.47 -28.53 8.97
CA LYS A 351 -6.38 -27.64 9.72
C LYS A 351 -5.92 -27.45 11.16
N GLN A 352 -5.52 -28.53 11.85
CA GLN A 352 -5.03 -28.46 13.22
C GLN A 352 -3.72 -27.68 13.31
N ARG A 353 -2.78 -27.90 12.39
CA ARG A 353 -1.50 -27.16 12.35
C ARG A 353 -1.69 -25.68 12.03
N ILE A 354 -2.59 -25.34 11.08
CA ILE A 354 -2.95 -23.94 10.79
C ILE A 354 -3.59 -23.29 12.01
N LYS A 355 -4.45 -24.00 12.75
CA LYS A 355 -5.01 -23.52 14.03
C LYS A 355 -3.92 -23.24 15.06
N ASP A 356 -2.90 -24.08 15.16
CA ASP A 356 -1.78 -23.85 16.07
C ASP A 356 -0.99 -22.59 15.68
N ILE A 357 -0.76 -22.36 14.38
CA ILE A 357 -0.14 -21.12 13.87
C ILE A 357 -0.99 -19.90 14.25
N LYS A 358 -2.31 -19.94 13.99
CA LYS A 358 -3.26 -18.87 14.31
C LYS A 358 -3.17 -18.42 15.76
N ASN A 359 -3.05 -19.37 16.69
CA ASN A 359 -2.95 -19.09 18.13
C ASN A 359 -1.71 -18.27 18.51
N THR A 360 -0.70 -18.15 17.64
CA THR A 360 0.53 -17.39 17.90
C THR A 360 0.54 -16.00 17.26
N LEU A 361 -0.32 -15.75 16.25
CA LEU A 361 -0.27 -14.55 15.39
C LEU A 361 -0.42 -13.23 16.16
N ALA A 362 -1.31 -13.18 17.16
CA ALA A 362 -1.51 -11.98 17.97
C ALA A 362 -0.25 -11.58 18.76
N ASN A 363 0.45 -12.57 19.33
CA ASN A 363 1.71 -12.33 20.04
C ASN A 363 2.84 -11.98 19.06
N TYR A 364 2.88 -12.65 17.91
CA TYR A 364 3.86 -12.37 16.86
C TYR A 364 3.81 -10.90 16.42
N VAL A 365 2.63 -10.40 16.04
CA VAL A 365 2.50 -9.02 15.55
C VAL A 365 2.78 -7.99 16.64
N LYS A 366 2.38 -8.25 17.89
CA LYS A 366 2.72 -7.40 19.04
C LYS A 366 4.24 -7.28 19.19
N ASN A 367 4.97 -8.39 19.12
CA ASN A 367 6.42 -8.40 19.23
C ASN A 367 7.08 -7.67 18.06
N LYS A 368 6.58 -7.85 16.83
CA LYS A 368 7.08 -7.14 15.65
C LYS A 368 6.90 -5.63 15.75
N ILE A 369 5.74 -5.17 16.23
CA ILE A 369 5.48 -3.74 16.49
C ILE A 369 6.46 -3.20 17.54
N ASN A 370 6.66 -3.92 18.64
CA ASN A 370 7.64 -3.53 19.66
C ASN A 370 9.05 -3.38 19.08
N VAL A 371 9.52 -4.37 18.30
CA VAL A 371 10.81 -4.31 17.61
C VAL A 371 10.90 -3.10 16.68
N THR A 372 9.83 -2.80 15.92
CA THR A 372 9.77 -1.63 15.05
C THR A 372 9.96 -0.34 15.85
N TYR A 373 9.24 -0.17 16.96
CA TYR A 373 9.39 1.03 17.80
C TYR A 373 10.75 1.12 18.49
N MET A 374 11.34 -0.01 18.90
CA MET A 374 12.70 -0.03 19.46
C MET A 374 13.73 0.52 18.48
N ARG A 375 13.66 0.09 17.22
CA ARG A 375 14.54 0.61 16.16
C ARG A 375 14.36 2.12 15.97
N LYS A 376 13.14 2.63 16.05
CA LYS A 376 12.85 4.07 15.98
C LYS A 376 13.45 4.87 17.14
N LEU A 377 13.63 4.24 18.29
CA LEU A 377 14.33 4.78 19.46
C LEU A 377 15.86 4.51 19.44
N GLY A 378 16.40 3.98 18.35
CA GLY A 378 17.84 3.70 18.23
C GLY A 378 18.32 2.48 19.00
N LEU A 379 17.41 1.69 19.57
CA LEU A 379 17.70 0.47 20.32
C LEU A 379 17.79 -0.73 19.37
N SER A 380 18.88 -1.50 19.48
CA SER A 380 19.13 -2.66 18.63
C SER A 380 18.73 -3.98 19.30
N GLU A 381 18.85 -4.05 20.62
CA GLU A 381 18.38 -5.17 21.43
C GLU A 381 16.99 -4.88 21.99
N VAL A 382 16.14 -5.90 22.10
CA VAL A 382 14.88 -5.80 22.84
C VAL A 382 15.07 -6.41 24.21
N ARG A 383 14.73 -5.66 25.26
CA ARG A 383 14.83 -6.09 26.66
C ARG A 383 13.49 -5.97 27.35
N ASP A 384 13.31 -6.74 28.42
CA ASP A 384 12.09 -6.70 29.22
C ASP A 384 11.87 -5.29 29.79
N GLY A 385 10.66 -4.76 29.61
CA GLY A 385 10.28 -3.41 30.04
C GLY A 385 10.45 -2.31 28.99
N ASP A 386 11.13 -2.58 27.87
CA ASP A 386 11.32 -1.61 26.77
C ASP A 386 9.98 -1.14 26.15
N GLU A 387 8.98 -2.01 26.14
CA GLU A 387 7.61 -1.68 25.72
C GLU A 387 7.01 -0.51 26.50
N LYS A 388 7.44 -0.31 27.74
CA LYS A 388 6.98 0.82 28.56
C LYS A 388 7.55 2.15 28.05
N LEU A 389 8.80 2.18 27.57
CA LEU A 389 9.39 3.40 27.01
C LEU A 389 8.59 3.89 25.80
N VAL A 390 8.18 2.98 24.93
CA VAL A 390 7.35 3.29 23.76
C VAL A 390 5.98 3.77 24.19
N LYS A 391 5.32 3.02 25.08
CA LYS A 391 3.97 3.36 25.55
C LYS A 391 3.94 4.73 26.20
N ASP A 392 4.91 5.04 27.07
CA ASP A 392 4.99 6.32 27.76
C ASP A 392 5.23 7.47 26.75
N LEU A 393 6.12 7.28 25.76
CA LEU A 393 6.36 8.29 24.71
C LEU A 393 5.09 8.57 23.89
N LEU A 394 4.45 7.52 23.39
CA LEU A 394 3.21 7.64 22.60
C LEU A 394 2.09 8.29 23.42
N GLN A 395 1.98 7.96 24.72
CA GLN A 395 1.02 8.61 25.62
C GLN A 395 1.29 10.11 25.77
N MET A 396 2.55 10.51 25.95
CA MET A 396 2.92 11.93 25.99
C MET A 396 2.59 12.63 24.67
N MET A 397 2.90 12.00 23.53
CA MET A 397 2.58 12.55 22.21
C MET A 397 1.08 12.76 22.02
N GLN A 398 0.24 11.83 22.50
CA GLN A 398 -1.21 11.97 22.46
C GLN A 398 -1.71 13.12 23.34
N GLN A 399 -1.19 13.23 24.57
CA GLN A 399 -1.57 14.29 25.52
C GLN A 399 -1.25 15.69 24.98
N THR A 400 -0.13 15.83 24.28
CA THR A 400 0.35 17.12 23.78
C THR A 400 0.04 17.38 22.32
N MET A 401 -0.62 16.42 21.63
CA MET A 401 -0.84 16.45 20.18
C MET A 401 0.46 16.70 19.40
N ALA A 402 1.55 16.04 19.83
CA ALA A 402 2.84 16.12 19.15
C ALA A 402 2.79 15.34 17.84
N ASP A 403 3.61 15.77 16.86
CA ASP A 403 3.62 15.14 15.55
C ASP A 403 4.32 13.78 15.61
N TYR A 404 3.72 12.77 15.00
CA TYR A 404 4.19 11.41 15.05
C TYR A 404 5.55 11.27 14.39
N THR A 405 5.63 11.66 13.11
CA THR A 405 6.85 11.52 12.31
C THR A 405 7.97 12.38 12.86
N GLN A 406 7.66 13.65 13.15
CA GLN A 406 8.66 14.62 13.55
C GLN A 406 9.15 14.41 14.98
N THR A 407 8.36 13.85 15.90
CA THR A 407 8.87 13.48 17.23
C THR A 407 10.01 12.47 17.12
N PHE A 408 9.82 11.38 16.38
CA PHE A 408 10.87 10.37 16.21
C PHE A 408 12.07 10.90 15.40
N ARG A 409 11.82 11.70 14.36
CA ARG A 409 12.89 12.31 13.57
C ARG A 409 13.74 13.28 14.40
N GLN A 410 13.10 14.19 15.11
CA GLN A 410 13.80 15.20 15.92
C GLN A 410 14.52 14.57 17.12
N LEU A 411 13.99 13.48 17.70
CA LEU A 411 14.70 12.67 18.70
C LEU A 411 15.99 12.06 18.16
N ALA A 412 16.04 11.70 16.87
CA ALA A 412 17.24 11.19 16.21
C ALA A 412 18.31 12.27 15.99
N GLU A 413 17.88 13.51 15.78
CA GLU A 413 18.76 14.62 15.41
C GLU A 413 19.52 15.21 16.61
N LEU A 414 18.93 15.15 17.81
CA LEU A 414 19.58 15.60 19.04
C LEU A 414 20.48 14.53 19.64
N ASP A 415 21.58 14.96 20.26
CA ASP A 415 22.33 14.12 21.18
C ASP A 415 21.51 13.89 22.46
N VAL A 416 21.71 12.76 23.13
CA VAL A 416 20.93 12.39 24.32
C VAL A 416 21.07 13.40 25.45
N SER A 417 22.27 13.95 25.63
CA SER A 417 22.54 15.00 26.63
C SER A 417 21.76 16.29 26.39
N GLN A 418 21.32 16.53 25.15
CA GLN A 418 20.56 17.71 24.75
C GLN A 418 19.06 17.58 25.04
N LEU A 419 18.55 16.37 25.31
CA LEU A 419 17.11 16.15 25.53
C LEU A 419 16.60 16.74 26.85
N SER A 420 17.51 16.97 27.81
CA SER A 420 17.22 17.65 29.08
C SER A 420 17.44 19.17 29.03
N ASP A 421 18.02 19.70 27.94
CA ASP A 421 18.27 21.12 27.77
C ASP A 421 17.14 21.79 26.97
N VAL A 422 16.41 22.69 27.64
CA VAL A 422 15.28 23.41 27.05
C VAL A 422 15.71 24.20 25.81
N THR A 423 16.89 24.82 25.82
CA THR A 423 17.38 25.62 24.69
C THR A 423 17.65 24.75 23.46
N SER A 424 18.22 23.56 23.64
CA SER A 424 18.39 22.60 22.55
C SER A 424 17.06 22.17 21.92
N LEU A 425 16.00 22.03 22.72
CA LEU A 425 14.67 21.65 22.24
C LEU A 425 13.98 22.74 21.41
N GLU A 426 14.26 24.03 21.62
CA GLU A 426 13.56 25.15 20.94
C GLU A 426 13.59 25.06 19.41
N SER A 427 14.64 24.48 18.84
CA SER A 427 14.79 24.24 17.40
C SER A 427 13.96 23.07 16.86
N LYS A 428 13.36 22.26 17.73
CA LYS A 428 12.68 20.99 17.43
C LYS A 428 11.20 21.08 17.80
N TRP A 429 10.41 21.67 16.92
CA TRP A 429 9.02 22.06 17.20
C TRP A 429 8.12 20.93 17.73
N SER A 430 8.35 19.67 17.33
CA SER A 430 7.56 18.55 17.84
C SER A 430 8.03 18.13 19.22
N LEU A 431 9.36 18.17 19.46
CA LEU A 431 9.90 17.93 20.79
C LEU A 431 9.50 19.01 21.80
N VAL A 432 9.41 20.28 21.38
CA VAL A 432 8.84 21.37 22.21
C VAL A 432 7.40 21.08 22.63
N LYS A 433 6.61 20.38 21.79
CA LYS A 433 5.25 19.97 22.16
C LYS A 433 5.28 18.82 23.16
N VAL A 434 5.97 17.72 22.85
CA VAL A 434 5.96 16.51 23.69
C VAL A 434 6.60 16.76 25.06
N SER A 435 7.59 17.66 25.14
CA SER A 435 8.27 17.99 26.40
C SER A 435 7.41 18.73 27.41
N LYS A 436 6.24 19.24 26.99
CA LYS A 436 5.23 19.83 27.90
C LYS A 436 4.49 18.78 28.73
N ALA A 437 4.59 17.50 28.38
CA ALA A 437 4.02 16.43 29.18
C ALA A 437 4.77 16.32 30.52
N SER A 438 4.04 16.16 31.63
CA SER A 438 4.61 16.12 32.97
C SER A 438 5.58 14.96 33.22
N GLN A 439 5.57 13.94 32.36
CA GLN A 439 6.48 12.79 32.45
C GLN A 439 7.74 12.91 31.58
N TRP A 440 7.92 14.00 30.82
CA TRP A 440 9.03 14.14 29.87
C TRP A 440 10.40 13.91 30.50
N GLU A 441 10.74 14.64 31.56
CA GLU A 441 12.05 14.53 32.23
C GLU A 441 12.32 13.10 32.72
N LYS A 442 11.31 12.48 33.33
CA LYS A 442 11.39 11.09 33.81
C LYS A 442 11.53 10.10 32.67
N TRP A 443 10.89 10.35 31.53
CA TRP A 443 11.01 9.52 30.35
C TRP A 443 12.40 9.64 29.73
N VAL A 444 12.93 10.87 29.58
CA VAL A 444 14.29 11.13 29.08
C VAL A 444 15.31 10.41 29.95
N GLN A 445 15.23 10.52 31.28
CA GLN A 445 16.14 9.82 32.20
C GLN A 445 16.17 8.30 31.91
N LYS A 446 15.00 7.66 31.83
CA LYS A 446 14.91 6.21 31.55
C LYS A 446 15.42 5.85 30.16
N TYR A 447 15.19 6.71 29.18
CA TYR A 447 15.70 6.51 27.83
C TYR A 447 17.24 6.60 27.79
N CYS A 448 17.84 7.55 28.50
CA CYS A 448 19.30 7.63 28.70
C CYS A 448 19.84 6.35 29.35
N GLU A 449 19.28 5.95 30.50
CA GLU A 449 19.66 4.73 31.24
C GLU A 449 19.57 3.48 30.36
N ARG A 450 18.59 3.43 29.44
CA ARG A 450 18.44 2.32 28.50
C ARG A 450 19.46 2.35 27.37
N LEU A 451 19.79 3.54 26.85
CA LEU A 451 20.79 3.71 25.79
C LEU A 451 22.21 3.44 26.26
N GLU A 452 22.56 3.78 27.50
CA GLU A 452 23.86 3.44 28.11
C GLU A 452 24.15 1.93 28.03
N GLN A 453 23.09 1.11 28.08
CA GLN A 453 23.21 -0.35 28.00
C GLN A 453 23.38 -0.90 26.58
N GLU A 454 23.19 -0.10 25.52
CA GLU A 454 23.50 -0.47 24.13
C GLU A 454 25.00 -0.40 23.84
N ASN A 455 25.77 0.30 24.67
CA ASN A 455 27.22 0.48 24.53
C ASN A 455 27.63 0.99 23.12
N VAL A 456 26.86 1.95 22.58
CA VAL A 456 27.16 2.62 21.30
C VAL A 456 27.30 4.13 21.52
N ASN A 457 28.08 4.79 20.65
CA ASN A 457 28.20 6.24 20.68
C ASN A 457 27.01 6.94 20.00
N GLU A 458 26.92 8.26 20.18
CA GLU A 458 25.86 9.11 19.64
C GLU A 458 25.78 9.05 18.11
N GLU A 459 26.92 9.01 17.41
CA GLU A 459 26.99 8.95 15.95
C GLU A 459 26.32 7.69 15.40
N VAL A 460 26.60 6.53 16.01
CA VAL A 460 26.00 5.24 15.64
C VAL A 460 24.50 5.24 15.96
N ARG A 461 24.07 5.74 17.14
CA ARG A 461 22.63 5.83 17.46
C ARG A 461 21.91 6.72 16.44
N ARG A 462 22.43 7.91 16.19
CA ARG A 462 21.86 8.88 15.23
C ARG A 462 21.74 8.24 13.85
N ALA A 463 22.80 7.63 13.33
CA ALA A 463 22.76 6.96 12.03
C ALA A 463 21.69 5.86 11.95
N ARG A 464 21.55 5.03 13.00
CA ARG A 464 20.48 4.01 13.08
C ARG A 464 19.10 4.63 13.04
N MET A 465 18.86 5.67 13.84
CA MET A 465 17.55 6.31 13.93
C MET A 465 17.18 7.07 12.65
N LEU A 466 18.11 7.82 12.06
CA LEU A 466 17.86 8.57 10.82
C LEU A 466 17.53 7.65 9.63
N LYS A 467 18.03 6.41 9.64
CA LYS A 467 17.72 5.40 8.62
C LYS A 467 16.28 4.85 8.69
N VAL A 468 15.62 4.96 9.86
CA VAL A 468 14.28 4.37 10.08
C VAL A 468 13.21 5.40 10.43
N ASN A 469 13.59 6.62 10.78
CA ASN A 469 12.69 7.73 11.07
C ASN A 469 12.68 8.71 9.89
N PRO A 470 11.63 8.68 9.04
CA PRO A 470 11.56 9.54 7.87
C PRO A 470 11.44 11.00 8.27
N LEU A 471 11.93 11.88 7.42
CA LEU A 471 11.73 13.31 7.50
C LEU A 471 10.46 13.73 6.73
N TYR A 472 10.19 13.07 5.60
CA TYR A 472 9.04 13.35 4.74
C TYR A 472 8.10 12.15 4.63
N ILE A 473 6.81 12.42 4.75
CA ILE A 473 5.72 11.46 4.54
C ILE A 473 4.66 12.10 3.62
N PRO A 474 3.88 11.31 2.86
CA PRO A 474 2.84 11.83 1.96
C PRO A 474 1.61 12.26 2.75
N ASN A 475 1.77 13.32 3.54
CA ASN A 475 0.71 13.95 4.32
C ASN A 475 -0.44 14.39 3.43
N ASN A 476 -1.68 14.18 3.89
CA ASN A 476 -2.88 14.45 3.09
C ASN A 476 -3.01 15.90 2.61
N TRP A 477 -2.48 16.88 3.36
CA TRP A 477 -2.49 18.28 2.95
C TRP A 477 -1.51 18.56 1.80
N ILE A 478 -0.31 17.98 1.84
CA ILE A 478 0.70 18.07 0.76
C ILE A 478 0.12 17.48 -0.53
N LEU A 479 -0.54 16.32 -0.42
CA LEU A 479 -1.23 15.70 -1.54
C LEU A 479 -2.38 16.57 -2.07
N GLN A 480 -3.15 17.20 -1.18
CA GLN A 480 -4.28 18.03 -1.57
C GLN A 480 -3.83 19.30 -2.30
N GLU A 481 -2.68 19.88 -1.95
CA GLU A 481 -2.07 20.98 -2.72
C GLU A 481 -1.65 20.52 -4.11
N ALA A 482 -0.99 19.37 -4.24
CA ALA A 482 -0.60 18.82 -5.55
C ALA A 482 -1.81 18.50 -6.43
N ILE A 483 -2.88 17.98 -5.84
CA ILE A 483 -4.14 17.72 -6.55
C ILE A 483 -4.78 19.02 -7.04
N ALA A 484 -4.76 20.09 -6.23
CA ALA A 484 -5.36 21.38 -6.60
C ALA A 484 -4.66 22.03 -7.81
N ASP A 485 -3.33 21.87 -7.91
CA ASP A 485 -2.55 22.33 -9.06
C ASP A 485 -2.80 21.43 -10.28
N ALA A 486 -2.84 20.10 -10.08
CA ALA A 486 -3.08 19.14 -11.16
C ALA A 486 -4.48 19.27 -11.77
N GLU A 487 -5.50 19.68 -11.00
CA GLU A 487 -6.84 20.00 -11.53
C GLU A 487 -6.79 21.12 -12.60
N LYS A 488 -5.74 21.96 -12.58
CA LYS A 488 -5.48 23.05 -13.55
C LYS A 488 -4.43 22.68 -14.61
N ASN A 489 -4.10 21.39 -14.75
CA ASN A 489 -3.03 20.88 -15.63
C ASN A 489 -1.61 21.32 -15.24
N ASP A 490 -1.40 21.78 -13.99
CA ASP A 490 -0.05 21.93 -13.43
C ASP A 490 0.35 20.67 -12.66
N PHE A 491 1.16 19.83 -13.28
CA PHE A 491 1.62 18.56 -12.70
C PHE A 491 2.99 18.69 -12.00
N GLY A 492 3.58 19.88 -11.93
CA GLY A 492 4.92 20.11 -11.39
C GLY A 492 5.05 19.62 -9.95
N LYS A 493 4.08 19.97 -9.09
CA LYS A 493 4.07 19.55 -7.68
C LYS A 493 3.93 18.04 -7.52
N VAL A 494 3.11 17.36 -8.33
CA VAL A 494 3.00 15.88 -8.30
C VAL A 494 4.35 15.24 -8.62
N ARG A 495 5.02 15.71 -9.67
CA ARG A 495 6.35 15.21 -10.08
C ARG A 495 7.43 15.50 -9.03
N LEU A 496 7.38 16.66 -8.39
CA LEU A 496 8.28 17.01 -7.29
C LEU A 496 8.10 16.07 -6.10
N LEU A 497 6.86 15.78 -5.70
CA LEU A 497 6.58 14.89 -4.57
C LEU A 497 7.12 13.47 -4.80
N LEU A 498 7.01 12.93 -6.02
CA LEU A 498 7.62 11.63 -6.34
C LEU A 498 9.16 11.65 -6.17
N LYS A 499 9.82 12.76 -6.49
CA LYS A 499 11.27 12.93 -6.27
C LYS A 499 11.61 13.03 -4.79
N ILE A 500 10.83 13.79 -4.01
CA ILE A 500 11.05 13.96 -2.57
C ILE A 500 10.89 12.61 -1.86
N PHE A 501 9.80 11.90 -2.14
CA PHE A 501 9.52 10.62 -1.47
C PHE A 501 10.40 9.46 -1.93
N LYS A 502 11.27 9.65 -2.92
CA LYS A 502 12.33 8.70 -3.26
C LYS A 502 13.39 8.58 -2.15
N ASN A 503 13.66 9.67 -1.44
CA ASN A 503 14.62 9.70 -0.33
C ASN A 503 13.96 10.31 0.92
N PRO A 504 12.95 9.64 1.52
CA PRO A 504 12.12 10.24 2.56
C PRO A 504 12.87 10.47 3.88
N TYR A 505 14.08 9.91 4.02
CA TYR A 505 14.93 10.01 5.21
C TYR A 505 16.01 11.10 5.10
N GLU A 506 16.26 11.61 3.90
CA GLU A 506 17.31 12.59 3.62
C GLU A 506 16.73 14.01 3.59
N VAL A 507 17.54 15.01 3.92
CA VAL A 507 17.13 16.41 3.81
C VAL A 507 17.06 16.80 2.34
N ASN A 508 15.94 17.38 1.93
CA ASN A 508 15.74 17.91 0.59
C ASN A 508 15.52 19.43 0.65
N GLU A 509 16.42 20.20 0.06
CA GLU A 509 16.39 21.67 0.14
C GLU A 509 15.09 22.29 -0.38
N GLU A 510 14.49 21.71 -1.42
CA GLU A 510 13.23 22.20 -1.99
C GLU A 510 12.04 21.88 -1.07
N ALA A 511 12.02 20.68 -0.50
CA ALA A 511 11.02 20.28 0.48
C ALA A 511 11.07 21.15 1.76
N GLU A 512 12.28 21.50 2.22
CA GLU A 512 12.46 22.41 3.37
C GLU A 512 11.97 23.83 3.05
N LYS A 513 12.27 24.36 1.86
CA LYS A 513 11.75 25.67 1.41
C LYS A 513 10.23 25.71 1.36
N LEU A 514 9.59 24.58 1.02
CA LEU A 514 8.14 24.42 1.01
C LEU A 514 7.55 24.08 2.39
N GLY A 515 8.38 23.86 3.40
CA GLY A 515 7.95 23.56 4.76
C GLY A 515 7.34 22.17 4.93
N TYR A 516 7.74 21.18 4.12
CA TYR A 516 7.18 19.82 4.19
C TYR A 516 7.61 19.02 5.43
N SER A 517 8.64 19.47 6.16
CA SER A 517 9.05 19.00 7.48
C SER A 517 8.52 19.87 8.64
N SER A 518 7.92 21.01 8.33
CA SER A 518 7.44 21.99 9.31
C SER A 518 6.10 21.58 9.92
N GLN A 519 5.67 22.32 10.95
CA GLN A 519 4.37 22.11 11.56
C GLN A 519 3.26 22.20 10.49
N PRO A 520 2.38 21.19 10.40
CA PRO A 520 1.29 21.23 9.43
C PRO A 520 0.38 22.43 9.64
N PRO A 521 -0.17 23.00 8.56
CA PRO A 521 -1.07 24.14 8.66
C PRO A 521 -2.35 23.75 9.42
N SER A 522 -2.92 24.69 10.18
CA SER A 522 -4.03 24.40 11.11
C SER A 522 -5.26 23.78 10.45
N TRP A 523 -5.56 24.15 9.20
CA TRP A 523 -6.67 23.58 8.44
C TRP A 523 -6.46 22.10 8.06
N SER A 524 -5.22 21.60 8.06
CA SER A 524 -4.91 20.24 7.61
C SER A 524 -5.41 19.14 8.56
N TYR A 525 -5.55 19.44 9.85
CA TYR A 525 -5.95 18.45 10.86
C TYR A 525 -7.38 17.91 10.68
N GLY A 526 -8.23 18.60 9.91
CA GLY A 526 -9.59 18.17 9.60
C GLY A 526 -9.72 17.29 8.34
N ILE A 527 -8.63 17.04 7.61
CA ILE A 527 -8.71 16.30 6.35
C ILE A 527 -9.00 14.82 6.61
N LYS A 528 -10.16 14.39 6.16
CA LYS A 528 -10.53 12.98 6.00
C LYS A 528 -10.78 12.66 4.53
N LEU A 529 -10.52 11.43 4.15
CA LEU A 529 -10.69 10.94 2.77
C LEU A 529 -11.88 9.99 2.68
N SER A 530 -12.48 9.92 1.49
CA SER A 530 -13.55 8.97 1.18
C SER A 530 -13.09 7.95 0.14
N CYS A 531 -13.81 6.83 0.04
CA CYS A 531 -13.61 5.83 -1.02
C CYS A 531 -14.09 6.30 -2.40
N SER A 532 -14.77 7.44 -2.48
CA SER A 532 -15.27 8.01 -3.73
C SER A 532 -14.09 8.30 -4.63
N SER A 533 -13.98 7.58 -5.75
CA SER A 533 -12.75 7.52 -6.55
C SER A 533 -13.03 7.36 -8.01
#